data_AF-A0A828SWH9-F1
#
_entry.id   AF-A0A828SWH9-F1
#
_cell.length_a   1.000
_cell.length_b   1.000
_cell.length_c   1.000
_cell.angle_alpha   90.00
_cell.angle_beta   90.00
_cell.angle_gamma   90.00
#
_symmetry.space_group_name_H-M   'P 1'
#
loop_
_entity.id
_entity.type
_entity.pdbx_description
1 polymer ?
#
loop_
_entity_poly.entity_id
_entity_poly.type
_entity_poly.pdbx_seq_one_letter_code
_entity_poly.pdbx_strand_id
1 'polypeptide(L)' 'MDQAQCSIGANQMNYSILAETELNQKISLFQKAVEAYVLNRTLENSMALAKAKAELAAFVLRGV' A
#
# COMPACT_ATOMS: atom_id res chain seq x y z
N MET A 1 -10.68 -34.87 7.69
CA MET A 1 -9.82 -33.82 7.10
C MET A 1 -10.17 -33.84 5.62
N ASP A 2 -10.77 -32.84 4.98
CA ASP A 2 -10.12 -31.53 4.77
C ASP A 2 -11.02 -30.46 4.10
N GLN A 3 -12.36 -30.50 4.19
CA GLN A 3 -13.18 -29.51 3.46
C GLN A 3 -13.06 -28.07 4.04
N ALA A 4 -12.78 -27.97 5.35
CA ALA A 4 -12.52 -26.70 6.04
C ALA A 4 -11.10 -26.17 5.78
N GLN A 5 -10.11 -27.04 5.60
CA GLN A 5 -8.72 -26.64 5.36
C GLN A 5 -8.50 -26.11 3.93
N CYS A 6 -9.12 -26.73 2.92
CA CYS A 6 -9.16 -26.20 1.55
C CYS A 6 -9.75 -24.78 1.46
N SER A 7 -10.81 -24.49 2.23
CA SER A 7 -11.47 -23.18 2.24
C SER A 7 -10.69 -22.12 3.04
N ILE A 8 -9.95 -22.52 4.08
CA ILE A 8 -9.03 -21.63 4.80
C ILE A 8 -7.86 -21.20 3.91
N GLY A 9 -7.26 -22.14 3.16
CA GLY A 9 -6.13 -21.84 2.26
C GLY A 9 -6.50 -20.89 1.12
N ALA A 10 -7.68 -21.06 0.52
CA ALA A 10 -8.17 -20.17 -0.53
C ALA A 10 -8.46 -18.75 0.00
N ASN A 11 -9.02 -18.62 1.20
CA ASN A 11 -9.27 -17.33 1.82
C ASN A 11 -7.96 -16.60 2.13
N GLN A 12 -6.98 -17.30 2.72
CA GLN A 12 -5.66 -16.74 3.02
C GLN A 12 -4.93 -16.25 1.76
N MET A 13 -4.96 -17.03 0.68
CA MET A 13 -4.35 -16.62 -0.60
C MET A 13 -5.00 -15.36 -1.18
N ASN A 14 -6.33 -15.24 -1.09
CA ASN A 14 -7.05 -14.03 -1.53
C ASN A 14 -6.70 -12.80 -0.70
N TYR A 15 -6.56 -12.94 0.63
CA TYR A 15 -6.12 -11.84 1.50
C TYR A 15 -4.70 -11.38 1.17
N SER A 16 -3.77 -12.31 0.92
CA SER A 16 -2.41 -11.97 0.52
C SER A 16 -2.35 -11.22 -0.81
N ILE A 17 -3.13 -11.64 -1.81
CA ILE A 17 -3.20 -10.95 -3.12
C ILE A 17 -3.80 -9.54 -2.98
N LEU A 18 -4.85 -9.40 -2.17
CA LEU A 18 -5.46 -8.09 -1.92
C LEU A 18 -4.49 -7.15 -1.21
N ALA A 19 -3.76 -7.65 -0.21
CA ALA A 19 -2.78 -6.85 0.51
C ALA A 19 -1.58 -6.47 -0.37
N GLU A 20 -1.12 -7.37 -1.24
CA GLU A 20 -0.09 -7.08 -2.24
C GLU A 20 -0.55 -6.01 -3.24
N THR A 21 -1.80 -6.12 -3.71
CA THR A 21 -2.41 -5.13 -4.60
C THR A 21 -2.49 -3.75 -3.93
N GLU A 22 -2.94 -3.70 -2.67
CA GLU A 22 -3.01 -2.46 -1.91
C GLU A 22 -1.62 -1.88 -1.61
N LEU A 23 -0.62 -2.72 -1.30
CA LEU A 23 0.77 -2.29 -1.15
C LEU A 23 1.29 -1.63 -2.43
N ASN A 24 1.09 -2.29 -3.57
CA ASN A 24 1.52 -1.79 -4.87
C ASN A 24 0.83 -0.46 -5.23
N GLN A 25 -0.46 -0.31 -4.91
CA GLN A 25 -1.18 0.94 -5.09
C GLN A 25 -0.58 2.08 -4.26
N LYS A 26 -0.28 1.84 -2.96
CA LYS A 26 0.33 2.85 -2.09
C LYS A 26 1.75 3.21 -2.52
N ILE A 27 2.54 2.25 -2.99
CA ILE A 27 3.87 2.51 -3.58
C ILE A 27 3.75 3.42 -4.81
N SER A 28 2.82 3.12 -5.72
CA SER A 28 2.61 3.95 -6.92
C SER A 28 2.19 5.39 -6.57
N LEU A 29 1.30 5.55 -5.58
CA LEU A 29 0.89 6.88 -5.10
C LEU A 29 2.07 7.65 -4.49
N PHE A 30 2.91 6.99 -3.70
CA PHE A 30 4.11 7.61 -3.14
C PHE A 30 5.10 8.04 -4.23
N GLN A 31 5.36 7.18 -5.22
CA GLN A 31 6.24 7.51 -6.35
C GLN A 31 5.74 8.74 -7.12
N LYS A 32 4.44 8.80 -7.45
CA LYS A 32 3.85 9.98 -8.11
C LYS A 32 3.97 11.26 -7.28
N ALA A 33 3.80 11.15 -5.96
CA ALA A 33 3.96 12.30 -5.07
C ALA A 33 5.43 12.77 -4.97
N VAL A 34 6.39 11.84 -5.01
CA VAL A 34 7.82 12.15 -5.10
C VAL A 34 8.11 12.89 -6.40
N GLU A 35 7.65 12.38 -7.55
CA GLU A 35 7.83 13.01 -8.86
C GLU A 35 7.26 14.43 -8.87
N ALA A 36 6.02 14.62 -8.41
CA ALA A 36 5.38 15.94 -8.35
C ALA A 36 6.15 16.93 -7.46
N TYR A 37 6.63 16.50 -6.28
CA TYR A 37 7.43 17.34 -5.40
C TYR A 37 8.80 17.68 -5.99
N VAL A 38 9.46 16.71 -6.63
CA VAL A 38 10.77 16.93 -7.27
C VAL A 38 10.64 17.91 -8.44
N LEU A 39 9.59 17.77 -9.26
CA LEU A 39 9.30 18.67 -10.38
C LEU A 39 8.88 20.07 -9.92
N ASN A 40 8.10 20.17 -8.85
CA ASN A 40 7.60 21.45 -8.35
C ASN A 40 7.51 21.46 -6.81
N ARG A 41 8.44 22.18 -6.17
CA ARG A 41 8.54 22.24 -4.70
C ARG A 41 7.62 23.30 -4.11
N THR A 42 6.33 22.97 -4.06
CA THR A 42 5.31 23.77 -3.35
C THR A 42 4.99 23.17 -1.99
N LEU A 43 4.37 23.96 -1.11
CA LEU A 43 3.84 23.46 0.16
C LEU A 43 2.83 22.34 -0.06
N GLU A 44 1.95 22.49 -1.05
CA GLU A 44 0.96 21.48 -1.43
C GLU A 44 1.61 20.15 -1.81
N ASN A 45 2.61 20.17 -2.70
CA ASN A 45 3.32 18.96 -3.11
C ASN A 45 4.12 18.34 -1.96
N SER A 46 4.66 19.18 -1.05
CA SER A 46 5.33 18.72 0.17
C SER A 46 4.35 17.97 1.09
N MET A 47 3.15 18.50 1.27
CA MET A 47 2.10 17.87 2.08
C MET A 47 1.59 16.57 1.46
N ALA A 48 1.38 16.56 0.13
CA ALA A 48 0.98 15.36 -0.60
C ALA A 48 2.02 14.24 -0.47
N LEU A 49 3.31 14.58 -0.62
CA LEU A 49 4.43 13.64 -0.42
C LEU A 49 4.46 13.09 1.01
N ALA A 50 4.35 13.97 2.02
CA ALA A 50 4.37 13.55 3.43
C ALA A 50 3.19 12.62 3.76
N LYS A 51 1.99 12.92 3.24
CA LYS A 51 0.79 12.09 3.41
C LYS A 51 0.97 10.71 2.78
N ALA A 52 1.38 10.64 1.52
CA ALA A 52 1.59 9.36 0.84
C ALA A 52 2.66 8.50 1.52
N LYS A 53 3.73 9.13 2.04
CA LYS A 53 4.75 8.45 2.85
C LYS A 53 4.16 7.86 4.14
N ALA A 54 3.36 8.65 4.87
CA ALA A 54 2.75 8.22 6.11
C ALA A 54 1.76 7.06 5.90
N GLU A 55 0.95 7.11 4.85
CA GLU A 55 0.01 6.05 4.50
C GLU A 55 0.72 4.75 4.10
N LEU A 56 1.78 4.83 3.31
CA LEU A 56 2.59 3.67 2.95
C LEU A 56 3.27 3.06 4.19
N ALA A 57 3.87 3.89 5.04
CA ALA A 57 4.50 3.43 6.28
C ALA A 57 3.48 2.81 7.24
N ALA A 58 2.31 3.40 7.40
CA ALA A 58 1.25 2.87 8.25
C ALA A 58 0.75 1.51 7.77
N PHE A 59 0.65 1.30 6.45
CA PHE A 59 0.27 0.01 5.88
C PHE A 59 1.31 -1.08 6.16
N VAL A 60 2.59 -0.76 5.94
CA VAL A 60 3.69 -1.71 6.21
C VAL A 60 3.83 -2.01 7.71
N LEU A 61 3.71 -1.00 8.58
CA LEU A 61 3.90 -1.14 10.02
C LEU A 61 2.74 -1.80 10.76
N ARG A 62 1.52 -1.75 10.21
CA ARG A 62 0.37 -2.47 10.81
C ARG A 62 0.52 -3.99 10.72
N GLY A 63 1.44 -4.48 9.89
CA GLY A 63 1.59 -5.90 9.60
C GLY A 63 0.40 -6.36 8.75
N VAL A 64 0.68 -6.74 7.51
CA VAL A 64 -0.23 -7.60 6.75
C VAL A 64 -0.17 -8.99 7.35
#